data_AF-A0A090V405-F1
#
_entry.id   AF-A0A090V405-F1
#
_cell.length_a   1.000
_cell.length_b   1.000
_cell.length_c   1.000
_cell.angle_alpha   90.00
_cell.angle_beta   90.00
_cell.angle_gamma   90.00
#
_symmetry.space_group_name_H-M   'P 1'
#
loop_
_entity.id
_entity.type
_entity.pdbx_description
1 polymer ?
#
loop_
_entity_poly.entity_id
_entity_poly.type
_entity_poly.pdbx_seq_one_letter_code
_entity_poly.pdbx_strand_id
1 'polypeptide(L)'
;MLNETPALAPDGLAYRLITLRNGAGMVVTLMDWGATLLSARVPMPDGSVRETLLGCNTPQRYVEQTAYLGASVGRYANRIAKSRFTLDGQSYSLLPSQGENQLHGGPEGFDKRRWRIVRKNDSEALLSLTSPDGDQGYPGNLNASALFRLTEDNRILIEYRATVDKPCPVNLTNHAYFNLNGVQSDVRDHQLQLLADAYLPVDETGIPYQDLKAVEGTSFDFRQPKTIADDFLQDDDQRKVKGYDHAFLLQAKGDVSQPAAHLWSADKKLQMSVYTTAPALQFYSGNYLEGTPAREQGEYSAYQGLALESEFLPDSPNHPEYPQPDATLRPGAEYVSVTEYQFIPQ
;
A
#
# COMPACT_ATOMS: atom_id res chain seq x y z
N MET A 1 -20.63 2.88 11.10
CA MET A 1 -21.55 1.71 11.31
C MET A 1 -20.75 0.41 11.30
N LEU A 2 -21.09 -0.60 12.12
CA LEU A 2 -20.46 -1.93 12.10
C LEU A 2 -21.45 -2.96 11.57
N ASN A 3 -21.08 -3.68 10.51
CA ASN A 3 -21.90 -4.73 9.92
C ASN A 3 -21.13 -6.04 9.91
N GLU A 4 -21.80 -7.14 10.22
CA GLU A 4 -21.24 -8.49 10.07
C GLU A 4 -21.77 -9.14 8.79
N THR A 5 -20.93 -9.89 8.08
CA THR A 5 -21.35 -10.60 6.87
C THR A 5 -21.90 -12.00 7.20
N PRO A 6 -22.84 -12.54 6.41
CA PRO A 6 -23.38 -13.88 6.64
C PRO A 6 -22.36 -15.01 6.42
N ALA A 7 -21.35 -14.79 5.57
CA ALA A 7 -20.30 -15.76 5.35
C ALA A 7 -19.05 -15.50 6.22
N LEU A 8 -18.36 -16.58 6.54
CA LEU A 8 -17.26 -16.62 7.51
C LEU A 8 -15.91 -16.35 6.83
N ALA A 9 -15.01 -15.72 7.58
CA ALA A 9 -13.61 -15.60 7.23
C ALA A 9 -12.86 -16.92 7.52
N PRO A 10 -11.58 -17.05 7.11
CA PRO A 10 -10.80 -18.27 7.31
C PRO A 10 -10.66 -18.73 8.76
N ASP A 11 -10.81 -17.84 9.74
CA ASP A 11 -10.80 -18.17 11.17
C ASP A 11 -12.16 -18.64 11.73
N GLY A 12 -13.17 -18.80 10.86
CA GLY A 12 -14.50 -19.27 11.22
C GLY A 12 -15.43 -18.21 11.82
N LEU A 13 -15.01 -16.94 11.88
CA LEU A 13 -15.85 -15.83 12.35
C LEU A 13 -16.32 -14.97 11.17
N ALA A 14 -17.48 -14.32 11.29
CA ALA A 14 -17.97 -13.38 10.27
C ALA A 14 -16.97 -12.23 10.04
N TYR A 15 -16.86 -11.75 8.80
CA TYR A 15 -16.15 -10.50 8.54
C TYR A 15 -16.87 -9.33 9.19
N ARG A 16 -16.11 -8.36 9.71
CA ARG A 16 -16.67 -7.13 10.29
C ARG A 16 -16.29 -5.94 9.44
N LEU A 17 -17.32 -5.22 8.98
CA LEU A 17 -17.17 -4.05 8.13
C LEU A 17 -17.38 -2.78 8.95
N ILE A 18 -16.49 -1.81 8.82
CA ILE A 18 -16.56 -0.53 9.51
C ILE A 18 -16.72 0.58 8.46
N THR A 19 -17.82 1.32 8.52
CA THR A 19 -18.02 2.49 7.66
C THR A 19 -17.71 3.78 8.41
N LEU A 20 -16.79 4.56 7.86
CA LEU A 20 -16.44 5.92 8.25
C LEU A 20 -17.12 6.94 7.31
N ARG A 21 -17.49 8.11 7.83
CA ARG A 21 -18.17 9.21 7.14
C ARG A 21 -17.67 10.55 7.68
N ASN A 22 -17.62 11.56 6.82
CA ASN A 22 -17.38 12.96 7.21
C ASN A 22 -18.57 13.86 6.82
N GLY A 23 -18.53 15.13 7.22
CA GLY A 23 -19.52 16.14 6.89
C GLY A 23 -19.55 16.53 5.41
N ALA A 24 -18.46 16.33 4.68
CA ALA A 24 -18.39 16.52 3.23
C ALA A 24 -19.11 15.41 2.42
N GLY A 25 -19.60 14.35 3.09
CA GLY A 25 -20.35 13.26 2.48
C GLY A 25 -19.49 12.11 1.94
N MET A 26 -18.17 12.15 2.13
CA MET A 26 -17.28 11.05 1.78
C MET A 26 -17.55 9.84 2.68
N VAL A 27 -17.47 8.64 2.09
CA VAL A 27 -17.72 7.38 2.79
C VAL A 27 -16.56 6.44 2.55
N VAL A 28 -15.99 5.91 3.62
CA VAL A 28 -14.90 4.93 3.58
C VAL A 28 -15.37 3.65 4.26
N THR A 29 -15.08 2.50 3.67
CA THR A 29 -15.39 1.20 4.29
C THR A 29 -14.12 0.40 4.53
N LEU A 30 -13.99 -0.13 5.73
CA LEU A 30 -12.90 -1.00 6.17
C LEU A 30 -13.42 -2.39 6.49
N MET A 31 -12.54 -3.38 6.46
CA MET A 31 -12.76 -4.74 6.93
C MET A 31 -11.72 -5.11 7.98
N ASP A 32 -12.13 -5.82 9.03
CA ASP A 32 -11.23 -6.26 10.10
C ASP A 32 -10.21 -7.31 9.65
N TRP A 33 -10.57 -8.18 8.71
CA TRP A 33 -9.63 -9.04 8.02
C TRP A 33 -8.67 -8.21 7.16
N GLY A 34 -7.36 -8.39 7.41
CA GLY A 34 -6.29 -7.63 6.78
C GLY A 34 -6.24 -6.14 7.15
N ALA A 35 -7.10 -5.67 8.06
CA ALA A 35 -7.36 -4.23 8.24
C ALA A 35 -7.51 -3.54 6.87
N THR A 36 -8.36 -4.12 6.02
CA THR A 36 -8.44 -3.83 4.59
C THR A 36 -9.27 -2.58 4.34
N LEU A 37 -8.73 -1.63 3.58
CA LEU A 37 -9.44 -0.48 3.04
C LEU A 37 -10.25 -0.91 1.80
N LEU A 38 -11.53 -1.20 2.00
CA LEU A 38 -12.39 -1.81 0.99
C LEU A 38 -12.95 -0.84 -0.04
N SER A 39 -13.15 0.43 0.31
CA SER A 39 -13.91 1.40 -0.50
C SER A 39 -13.64 2.82 -0.04
N ALA A 40 -13.55 3.74 -1.00
CA ALA A 40 -13.52 5.18 -0.76
C ALA A 40 -14.42 5.88 -1.79
N ARG A 41 -15.58 6.33 -1.34
CA ARG A 41 -16.60 6.98 -2.17
C ARG A 41 -16.55 8.48 -1.98
N VAL A 42 -16.12 9.19 -3.02
CA VAL A 42 -15.92 10.64 -3.04
C VAL A 42 -17.07 11.33 -3.77
N PRO A 43 -17.86 12.20 -3.11
CA PRO A 43 -18.86 13.03 -3.76
C PRO A 43 -18.22 14.06 -4.69
N MET A 44 -18.79 14.24 -5.88
CA MET A 44 -18.32 15.19 -6.89
C MET A 44 -19.24 16.41 -6.95
N PRO A 45 -18.76 17.59 -7.41
CA PRO A 45 -19.57 18.80 -7.52
C PRO A 45 -20.78 18.68 -8.45
N ASP A 46 -20.74 17.77 -9.43
CA ASP A 46 -21.85 17.47 -10.35
C ASP A 46 -22.95 16.56 -9.73
N GLY A 47 -22.81 16.19 -8.45
CA GLY A 47 -23.72 15.32 -7.73
C GLY A 47 -23.46 13.82 -7.93
N SER A 48 -22.50 13.45 -8.79
CA SER A 48 -22.05 12.06 -8.90
C SER A 48 -21.16 11.65 -7.73
N VAL A 49 -20.87 10.35 -7.61
CA VAL A 49 -19.98 9.79 -6.58
C VAL A 49 -18.97 8.87 -7.27
N ARG A 50 -17.68 9.05 -7.00
CA ARG A 50 -16.63 8.17 -7.51
C ARG A 50 -16.22 7.15 -6.45
N GLU A 51 -16.28 5.86 -6.79
CA GLU A 51 -15.60 4.82 -6.04
C GLU A 51 -14.13 4.78 -6.49
N THR A 52 -13.24 5.31 -5.67
CA THR A 52 -11.85 5.52 -6.09
C THR A 52 -10.96 4.31 -5.88
N LEU A 53 -11.45 3.24 -5.24
CA LEU A 53 -10.70 2.04 -4.96
C LEU A 53 -11.20 0.84 -5.73
N LEU A 54 -10.26 0.08 -6.29
CA LEU A 54 -10.55 -1.31 -6.66
C LEU A 54 -10.87 -2.11 -5.39
N GLY A 55 -11.66 -3.16 -5.58
CA GLY A 55 -12.02 -4.11 -4.54
C GLY A 55 -12.77 -5.30 -5.12
N CYS A 56 -13.13 -6.26 -4.29
CA CYS A 56 -14.01 -7.36 -4.70
C CYS A 56 -15.48 -7.05 -4.38
N ASN A 57 -16.41 -7.73 -5.06
CA ASN A 57 -17.85 -7.56 -4.87
C ASN A 57 -18.29 -7.81 -3.43
N THR A 58 -17.75 -8.86 -2.82
CA THR A 58 -18.05 -9.22 -1.43
C THR A 58 -16.77 -9.48 -0.64
N PRO A 59 -16.80 -9.31 0.70
CA PRO A 59 -15.67 -9.62 1.58
C PRO A 59 -15.13 -11.05 1.40
N GLN A 60 -15.98 -12.02 1.10
CA GLN A 60 -15.60 -13.41 0.94
C GLN A 60 -14.69 -13.64 -0.27
N ARG A 61 -14.83 -12.83 -1.33
CA ARG A 61 -14.00 -12.92 -2.53
C ARG A 61 -12.57 -12.43 -2.30
N TYR A 62 -12.28 -11.74 -1.20
CA TYR A 62 -10.92 -11.24 -0.91
C TYR A 62 -9.91 -12.36 -0.61
N VAL A 63 -10.36 -13.56 -0.21
CA VAL A 63 -9.47 -14.71 -0.02
C VAL A 63 -9.06 -15.39 -1.33
N GLU A 64 -9.75 -15.05 -2.43
CA GLU A 64 -9.51 -15.65 -3.74
C GLU A 64 -8.52 -14.84 -4.60
N GLN A 65 -8.26 -13.59 -4.21
CA GLN A 65 -7.34 -12.70 -4.90
C GLN A 65 -5.93 -12.74 -4.29
N THR A 66 -4.92 -12.48 -5.12
CA THR A 66 -3.50 -12.41 -4.72
C THR A 66 -2.88 -11.02 -4.95
N ALA A 67 -3.72 -10.03 -5.23
CA ALA A 67 -3.32 -8.65 -5.53
C ALA A 67 -3.22 -7.75 -4.28
N TYR A 68 -3.56 -8.24 -3.09
CA TYR A 68 -3.52 -7.48 -1.82
C TYR A 68 -4.46 -6.27 -1.77
N LEU A 69 -5.55 -6.26 -2.57
CA LEU A 69 -6.45 -5.11 -2.74
C LEU A 69 -6.81 -4.42 -1.41
N GLY A 70 -6.24 -3.24 -1.16
CA GLY A 70 -6.54 -2.40 0.02
C GLY A 70 -6.04 -2.94 1.36
N ALA A 71 -5.33 -4.07 1.39
CA ALA A 71 -4.93 -4.72 2.63
C ALA A 71 -3.81 -3.94 3.34
N SER A 72 -3.78 -4.04 4.68
CA SER A 72 -2.61 -3.63 5.46
C SER A 72 -1.54 -4.73 5.40
N VAL A 73 -0.37 -4.39 4.87
CA VAL A 73 0.73 -5.34 4.62
C VAL A 73 1.76 -5.30 5.75
N GLY A 74 2.29 -6.46 6.13
CA GLY A 74 3.32 -6.60 7.14
C GLY A 74 3.69 -8.07 7.43
N ARG A 75 4.75 -8.37 8.18
CA ARG A 75 5.61 -7.44 8.95
C ARG A 75 6.50 -6.52 8.11
N TYR A 76 6.82 -6.94 6.89
CA TYR A 76 7.67 -6.17 5.98
C TYR A 76 7.01 -6.11 4.59
N ALA A 77 6.65 -4.90 4.17
CA ALA A 77 6.12 -4.61 2.84
C ALA A 77 7.20 -4.72 1.76
N ASN A 78 6.76 -4.98 0.54
CA ASN A 78 7.60 -5.34 -0.60
C ASN A 78 8.45 -6.61 -0.37
N ARG A 79 9.57 -6.72 -1.06
CA ARG A 79 10.38 -7.94 -1.14
C ARG A 79 11.59 -7.92 -0.20
N ILE A 80 11.97 -9.10 0.27
CA ILE A 80 13.27 -9.41 0.87
C ILE A 80 13.94 -10.50 0.04
N ALA A 81 15.13 -10.21 -0.49
CA ALA A 81 15.86 -11.08 -1.39
C ALA A 81 16.18 -12.44 -0.73
N LYS A 82 15.97 -13.52 -1.49
CA LYS A 82 16.25 -14.91 -1.07
C LYS A 82 15.58 -15.31 0.25
N SER A 83 14.53 -14.59 0.64
CA SER A 83 13.81 -14.77 1.89
C SER A 83 14.78 -14.81 3.08
N ARG A 84 15.76 -13.92 3.13
CA ARG A 84 16.80 -13.92 4.15
C ARG A 84 17.31 -12.52 4.41
N PHE A 85 17.66 -12.25 5.67
CA PHE A 85 18.45 -11.08 6.03
C PHE A 85 19.44 -11.40 7.16
N THR A 86 20.35 -10.46 7.43
CA THR A 86 21.27 -10.53 8.56
C THR A 86 21.02 -9.35 9.49
N LEU A 87 20.81 -9.62 10.77
CA LEU A 87 20.57 -8.62 11.80
C LEU A 87 21.46 -8.90 13.00
N ASP A 88 22.22 -7.89 13.44
CA ASP A 88 23.19 -7.99 14.55
C ASP A 88 24.15 -9.19 14.42
N GLY A 89 24.55 -9.51 13.18
CA GLY A 89 25.45 -10.62 12.86
C GLY A 89 24.78 -12.01 12.81
N GLN A 90 23.48 -12.11 13.07
CA GLN A 90 22.71 -13.34 12.96
C GLN A 90 21.91 -13.38 11.65
N SER A 91 21.96 -14.51 10.94
CA SER A 91 21.15 -14.72 9.74
C SER A 91 19.76 -15.27 10.10
N TYR A 92 18.73 -14.68 9.50
CA TYR A 92 17.33 -15.10 9.64
C TYR A 92 16.81 -15.59 8.29
N SER A 93 16.22 -16.78 8.27
CA SER A 93 15.51 -17.31 7.11
C SER A 93 14.01 -17.03 7.27
N LEU A 94 13.43 -16.46 6.23
CA LEU A 94 12.01 -16.16 6.11
C LEU A 94 11.30 -17.19 5.24
N LEU A 95 9.97 -17.24 5.32
CA LEU A 95 9.15 -18.12 4.46
C LEU A 95 8.98 -17.49 3.07
N PRO A 96 9.46 -18.11 1.98
CA PRO A 96 9.27 -17.56 0.63
C PRO A 96 7.80 -17.51 0.25
N SER A 97 7.42 -16.45 -0.46
CA SER A 97 6.06 -16.25 -0.99
C SER A 97 6.04 -15.81 -2.46
N GLN A 98 7.20 -15.52 -3.04
CA GLN A 98 7.35 -15.23 -4.47
C GLN A 98 8.69 -15.77 -4.98
N GLY A 99 8.67 -16.97 -5.56
CA GLY A 99 9.92 -17.66 -5.93
C GLY A 99 10.80 -17.93 -4.71
N GLU A 100 12.06 -17.53 -4.77
CA GLU A 100 12.98 -17.61 -3.61
C GLU A 100 12.88 -16.43 -2.65
N ASN A 101 12.18 -15.35 -3.04
CA ASN A 101 12.04 -14.13 -2.26
C ASN A 101 10.81 -14.19 -1.34
N GLN A 102 10.84 -13.42 -0.26
CA GLN A 102 9.64 -13.18 0.53
C GLN A 102 9.03 -11.86 0.10
N LEU A 103 7.76 -11.89 -0.28
CA LEU A 103 6.94 -10.73 -0.63
C LEU A 103 5.89 -10.48 0.46
N HIS A 104 5.73 -9.21 0.85
CA HIS A 104 4.62 -8.69 1.67
C HIS A 104 4.43 -9.46 2.99
N GLY A 105 5.54 -9.77 3.66
CA GLY A 105 5.53 -10.41 4.97
C GLY A 105 5.33 -11.91 4.96
N GLY A 106 5.16 -12.56 3.79
CA GLY A 106 5.13 -14.01 3.64
C GLY A 106 3.76 -14.61 3.30
N PRO A 107 3.67 -15.96 3.24
CA PRO A 107 2.46 -16.66 2.83
C PRO A 107 1.22 -16.33 3.67
N GLU A 108 1.39 -16.09 4.97
CA GLU A 108 0.33 -15.73 5.93
C GLU A 108 0.61 -14.35 6.56
N GLY A 109 0.92 -13.37 5.71
CA GLY A 109 1.17 -11.98 6.07
C GLY A 109 -0.02 -11.27 6.73
N PHE A 110 0.16 -10.02 7.11
CA PHE A 110 -0.84 -9.26 7.89
C PHE A 110 -2.16 -9.01 7.15
N ASP A 111 -2.14 -9.10 5.81
CA ASP A 111 -3.29 -9.02 4.92
C ASP A 111 -4.26 -10.20 5.09
N LYS A 112 -3.75 -11.36 5.54
CA LYS A 112 -4.52 -12.61 5.71
C LYS A 112 -4.84 -12.93 7.15
N ARG A 113 -4.94 -11.92 8.01
CA ARG A 113 -5.23 -12.11 9.43
C ARG A 113 -6.33 -11.20 9.91
N ARG A 114 -7.10 -11.65 10.88
CA ARG A 114 -8.05 -10.78 11.57
C ARG A 114 -7.32 -9.80 12.47
N TRP A 115 -7.51 -8.51 12.21
CA TRP A 115 -7.13 -7.47 13.15
C TRP A 115 -8.27 -7.25 14.14
N ARG A 116 -7.95 -7.21 15.43
CA ARG A 116 -8.93 -6.91 16.47
C ARG A 116 -9.31 -5.43 16.41
N ILE A 117 -10.59 -5.14 16.27
CA ILE A 117 -11.13 -3.76 16.40
C ILE A 117 -10.98 -3.33 17.87
N VAL A 118 -10.13 -2.34 18.13
CA VAL A 118 -9.87 -1.80 19.48
C VAL A 118 -10.90 -0.73 19.83
N ARG A 119 -11.11 0.23 18.92
CA ARG A 119 -12.12 1.29 19.06
C ARG A 119 -12.51 1.81 17.68
N LYS A 120 -13.72 2.36 17.58
CA LYS A 120 -14.21 3.02 16.37
C LYS A 120 -15.31 4.04 16.70
N ASN A 121 -15.46 5.03 15.84
CA ASN A 121 -16.59 5.95 15.82
C ASN A 121 -17.00 6.19 14.35
N ASP A 122 -17.68 7.31 14.05
CA ASP A 122 -18.15 7.61 12.70
C ASP A 122 -17.05 8.07 11.74
N SER A 123 -15.90 8.54 12.23
CA SER A 123 -14.80 9.07 11.40
C SER A 123 -13.46 8.38 11.64
N GLU A 124 -13.36 7.45 12.60
CA GLU A 124 -12.11 6.78 12.97
C GLU A 124 -12.32 5.31 13.35
N ALA A 125 -11.34 4.45 13.02
CA ALA A 125 -11.22 3.09 13.50
C ALA A 125 -9.76 2.72 13.84
N LEU A 126 -9.53 2.16 15.02
CA LEU A 126 -8.25 1.61 15.44
C LEU A 126 -8.35 0.09 15.51
N LEU A 127 -7.48 -0.60 14.78
CA LEU A 127 -7.35 -2.05 14.77
C LEU A 127 -5.97 -2.46 15.30
N SER A 128 -5.85 -3.66 15.87
CA SER A 128 -4.59 -4.19 16.39
C SER A 128 -4.37 -5.64 15.97
N LEU A 129 -3.11 -6.01 15.72
CA LEU A 129 -2.68 -7.38 15.42
C LEU A 129 -1.43 -7.70 16.24
N THR A 130 -1.37 -8.90 16.79
CA THR A 130 -0.15 -9.46 17.41
C THR A 130 0.41 -10.52 16.49
N SER A 131 1.71 -10.46 16.23
CA SER A 131 2.47 -11.44 15.47
C SER A 131 3.53 -12.05 16.41
N PRO A 132 3.50 -13.36 16.68
CA PRO A 132 4.40 -13.98 17.66
C PRO A 132 5.84 -14.16 17.14
N ASP A 133 6.81 -14.35 18.03
CA ASP A 133 8.19 -14.72 17.66
C ASP A 133 8.23 -15.91 16.69
N GLY A 134 8.99 -15.77 15.60
CA GLY A 134 9.11 -16.75 14.53
C GLY A 134 8.03 -16.71 13.46
N ASP A 135 7.00 -15.87 13.58
CA ASP A 135 5.95 -15.74 12.58
C ASP A 135 6.52 -15.32 11.22
N GLN A 136 6.24 -16.10 10.18
CA GLN A 136 6.80 -15.98 8.83
C GLN A 136 8.35 -15.97 8.77
N GLY A 137 9.01 -16.41 9.84
CA GLY A 137 10.46 -16.42 10.03
C GLY A 137 11.06 -15.21 10.73
N TYR A 138 10.25 -14.19 11.07
CA TYR A 138 10.75 -12.97 11.73
C TYR A 138 11.02 -13.15 13.22
N PRO A 139 12.08 -12.55 13.77
CA PRO A 139 12.35 -12.57 15.21
C PRO A 139 11.39 -11.67 16.00
N GLY A 140 11.16 -12.05 17.25
CA GLY A 140 10.45 -11.26 18.25
C GLY A 140 8.94 -11.28 18.10
N ASN A 141 8.26 -11.08 19.23
CA ASN A 141 6.86 -10.73 19.23
C ASN A 141 6.72 -9.29 18.75
N LEU A 142 5.79 -9.05 17.83
CA LEU A 142 5.43 -7.73 17.32
C LEU A 142 3.97 -7.44 17.66
N ASN A 143 3.69 -6.25 18.19
CA ASN A 143 2.34 -5.73 18.34
C ASN A 143 2.17 -4.55 17.40
N ALA A 144 1.27 -4.69 16.42
CA ALA A 144 0.93 -3.66 15.45
C ALA A 144 -0.44 -3.03 15.75
N SER A 145 -0.59 -1.77 15.36
CA SER A 145 -1.90 -1.12 15.27
C SER A 145 -2.02 -0.32 13.98
N ALA A 146 -3.24 -0.26 13.45
CA ALA A 146 -3.60 0.48 12.25
C ALA A 146 -4.77 1.41 12.60
N LEU A 147 -4.52 2.72 12.56
CA LEU A 147 -5.50 3.76 12.77
C LEU A 147 -5.92 4.32 11.42
N PHE A 148 -7.20 4.16 11.09
CA PHE A 148 -7.82 4.80 9.94
C PHE A 148 -8.66 5.97 10.42
N ARG A 149 -8.44 7.17 9.89
CA ARG A 149 -9.25 8.35 10.17
C ARG A 149 -9.65 9.02 8.86
N LEU A 150 -10.93 9.34 8.74
CA LEU A 150 -11.50 10.16 7.67
C LEU A 150 -11.68 11.59 8.19
N THR A 151 -10.97 12.55 7.59
CA THR A 151 -11.05 13.96 7.97
C THR A 151 -12.15 14.71 7.20
N GLU A 152 -12.52 15.90 7.67
CA GLU A 152 -13.55 16.75 7.03
C GLU A 152 -13.13 17.27 5.65
N ASP A 153 -11.83 17.38 5.37
CA ASP A 153 -11.29 17.79 4.07
C ASP A 153 -10.97 16.60 3.15
N ASN A 154 -11.73 15.50 3.30
CA ASN A 154 -11.65 14.29 2.47
C ASN A 154 -10.27 13.60 2.47
N ARG A 155 -9.58 13.55 3.61
CA ARG A 155 -8.37 12.74 3.78
C ARG A 155 -8.68 11.41 4.43
N ILE A 156 -8.14 10.34 3.84
CA ILE A 156 -7.97 9.07 4.52
C ILE A 156 -6.56 9.07 5.12
N LEU A 157 -6.48 9.27 6.43
CA LEU A 157 -5.25 9.09 7.20
C LEU A 157 -5.17 7.63 7.64
N ILE A 158 -4.02 7.01 7.37
CA ILE A 158 -3.63 5.70 7.86
C ILE A 158 -2.37 5.88 8.70
N GLU A 159 -2.44 5.57 9.99
CA GLU A 159 -1.28 5.55 10.88
C GLU A 159 -1.04 4.11 11.35
N TYR A 160 0.13 3.58 11.00
CA TYR A 160 0.64 2.33 11.50
C TYR A 160 1.59 2.55 12.66
N ARG A 161 1.39 1.82 13.75
CA ARG A 161 2.36 1.74 14.85
C ARG A 161 2.77 0.31 15.12
N ALA A 162 4.01 0.11 15.57
CA ALA A 162 4.44 -1.20 16.03
C ALA A 162 5.48 -1.12 17.17
N THR A 163 5.47 -2.13 18.04
CA THR A 163 6.50 -2.39 19.06
C THR A 163 6.96 -3.84 18.97
N VAL A 164 8.20 -4.10 19.38
CA VAL A 164 8.83 -5.43 19.36
C VAL A 164 9.57 -5.73 20.66
N ASP A 165 9.71 -7.01 20.99
CA ASP A 165 10.53 -7.46 22.14
C ASP A 165 11.92 -7.99 21.75
N LYS A 166 12.20 -8.13 20.45
CA LYS A 166 13.54 -8.37 19.87
C LYS A 166 13.73 -7.46 18.66
N PRO A 167 14.97 -7.08 18.31
CA PRO A 167 15.25 -6.37 17.06
C PRO A 167 14.63 -7.10 15.85
N CYS A 168 13.91 -6.37 15.00
CA CYS A 168 13.17 -6.93 13.89
C CYS A 168 12.96 -5.89 12.78
N PRO A 169 13.14 -6.23 11.49
CA PRO A 169 12.74 -5.36 10.40
C PRO A 169 11.22 -5.14 10.38
N VAL A 170 10.79 -3.88 10.27
CA VAL A 170 9.37 -3.52 10.21
C VAL A 170 9.15 -2.49 9.11
N ASN A 171 8.23 -2.81 8.20
CA ASN A 171 7.81 -1.93 7.11
C ASN A 171 6.32 -2.21 6.85
N LEU A 172 5.45 -1.31 7.27
CA LEU A 172 3.99 -1.47 7.15
C LEU A 172 3.43 -0.45 6.16
N THR A 173 2.58 -0.93 5.24
CA THR A 173 1.91 -0.10 4.23
C THR A 173 0.46 -0.55 4.01
N ASN A 174 -0.30 0.24 3.25
CA ASN A 174 -1.62 -0.14 2.74
C ASN A 174 -1.57 -0.32 1.23
N HIS A 175 -1.99 -1.48 0.73
CA HIS A 175 -1.90 -1.84 -0.69
C HIS A 175 -3.18 -1.47 -1.46
N ALA A 176 -3.68 -0.25 -1.26
CA ALA A 176 -4.85 0.26 -1.99
C ALA A 176 -4.55 0.47 -3.47
N TYR A 177 -5.46 -0.01 -4.33
CA TYR A 177 -5.42 0.26 -5.76
C TYR A 177 -6.42 1.35 -6.09
N PHE A 178 -5.92 2.46 -6.61
CA PHE A 178 -6.70 3.62 -6.97
C PHE A 178 -7.08 3.59 -8.45
N ASN A 179 -8.33 3.95 -8.73
CA ASN A 179 -8.78 4.39 -10.04
C ASN A 179 -9.72 5.60 -9.87
N LEU A 180 -9.16 6.81 -10.02
CA LEU A 180 -9.90 8.06 -9.80
C LEU A 180 -11.01 8.36 -10.82
N ASN A 181 -11.17 7.55 -11.87
CA ASN A 181 -12.31 7.71 -12.80
C ASN A 181 -13.61 7.18 -12.19
N GLY A 182 -13.54 6.33 -11.16
CA GLY A 182 -14.72 5.75 -10.50
C GLY A 182 -15.36 4.58 -11.25
N VAL A 183 -14.75 4.15 -12.35
CA VAL A 183 -15.22 3.06 -13.23
C VAL A 183 -14.03 2.20 -13.66
N GLN A 184 -14.29 0.94 -14.01
CA GLN A 184 -13.27 0.05 -14.57
C GLN A 184 -12.76 0.64 -15.90
N SER A 185 -11.57 1.23 -15.84
CA SER A 185 -10.91 1.94 -16.94
C SER A 185 -9.40 1.80 -16.78
N ASP A 186 -8.65 2.06 -17.85
CA ASP A 186 -7.19 2.02 -17.82
C ASP A 186 -6.64 3.20 -17.00
N VAL A 187 -5.87 2.93 -15.94
CA VAL A 187 -5.28 3.98 -15.10
C VAL A 187 -4.06 4.64 -15.73
N ARG A 188 -3.57 4.13 -16.87
CA ARG A 188 -2.48 4.79 -17.58
C ARG A 188 -2.91 6.12 -18.21
N ASP A 189 -4.22 6.32 -18.38
CA ASP A 189 -4.80 7.61 -18.80
C ASP A 189 -4.80 8.66 -17.67
N HIS A 190 -4.48 8.28 -16.42
CA HIS A 190 -4.33 9.22 -15.32
C HIS A 190 -3.04 10.03 -15.46
N GLN A 191 -3.05 11.23 -14.87
CA GLN A 191 -1.85 12.05 -14.72
C GLN A 191 -1.22 11.79 -13.36
N LEU A 192 0.08 11.59 -13.31
CA LEU A 192 0.84 11.38 -12.08
C LEU A 192 1.96 12.42 -11.95
N GLN A 193 2.16 12.90 -10.73
CA GLN A 193 3.36 13.60 -10.30
C GLN A 193 3.92 12.90 -9.06
N LEU A 194 5.22 12.64 -9.03
CA LEU A 194 5.95 12.08 -7.90
C LEU A 194 7.11 13.03 -7.55
N LEU A 195 7.15 13.47 -6.29
CA LEU A 195 8.22 14.37 -5.80
C LEU A 195 9.40 13.54 -5.32
N ALA A 196 10.14 12.99 -6.29
CA ALA A 196 11.31 12.14 -6.09
C ALA A 196 12.36 12.40 -7.18
N ASP A 197 13.64 12.41 -6.81
CA ASP A 197 14.75 12.58 -7.75
C ASP A 197 15.42 11.25 -8.15
N ALA A 198 15.10 10.17 -7.44
CA ALA A 198 15.65 8.85 -7.71
C ALA A 198 14.63 7.73 -7.52
N TYR A 199 14.81 6.64 -8.26
CA TYR A 199 14.04 5.41 -8.12
C TYR A 199 14.97 4.21 -7.93
N LEU A 200 14.43 3.12 -7.38
CA LEU A 200 15.14 1.87 -7.16
C LEU A 200 14.83 0.89 -8.31
N PRO A 201 15.77 0.65 -9.23
CA PRO A 201 15.59 -0.28 -10.34
C PRO A 201 15.61 -1.74 -9.87
N VAL A 202 14.71 -2.56 -10.43
CA VAL A 202 14.53 -3.96 -10.04
C VAL A 202 14.71 -4.93 -11.22
N ASP A 203 15.04 -6.18 -10.91
CA ASP A 203 15.09 -7.27 -11.88
C ASP A 203 13.69 -7.85 -12.16
N GLU A 204 13.60 -8.88 -13.00
CA GLU A 204 12.35 -9.55 -13.35
C GLU A 204 11.68 -10.26 -12.15
N THR A 205 12.40 -10.45 -11.04
CA THR A 205 11.87 -10.98 -9.78
C THR A 205 11.42 -9.88 -8.82
N GLY A 206 11.60 -8.61 -9.20
CA GLY A 206 11.28 -7.43 -8.41
C GLY A 206 12.32 -7.11 -7.33
N ILE A 207 13.50 -7.72 -7.37
CA ILE A 207 14.59 -7.44 -6.42
C ILE A 207 15.47 -6.31 -6.95
N PRO A 208 15.88 -5.35 -6.10
CA PRO A 208 16.86 -4.33 -6.48
C PRO A 208 18.16 -4.97 -6.97
N TYR A 209 18.64 -4.59 -8.16
CA TYR A 209 19.85 -5.19 -8.75
C TYR A 209 21.04 -4.23 -8.87
N GLN A 210 20.83 -2.96 -8.54
CA GLN A 210 21.84 -1.89 -8.56
C GLN A 210 21.38 -0.75 -7.66
N ASP A 211 22.27 0.24 -7.46
CA ASP A 211 21.98 1.44 -6.69
C ASP A 211 20.82 2.27 -7.29
N LEU A 212 20.30 3.20 -6.48
CA LEU A 212 19.31 4.18 -6.90
C LEU A 212 19.75 4.91 -8.19
N LYS A 213 18.82 5.02 -9.15
CA LYS A 213 19.01 5.77 -10.39
C LYS A 213 18.32 7.12 -10.31
N ALA A 214 18.97 8.16 -10.83
CA ALA A 214 18.33 9.45 -11.02
C ALA A 214 17.16 9.31 -12.01
N VAL A 215 16.05 10.00 -11.73
CA VAL A 215 14.89 9.99 -12.63
C VAL A 215 15.11 10.87 -13.87
N GLU A 216 15.98 11.87 -13.76
CA GLU A 216 16.23 12.86 -14.82
C GLU A 216 16.61 12.20 -16.15
N GLY A 217 15.89 12.57 -17.21
CA GLY A 217 16.12 12.04 -18.56
C GLY A 217 15.64 10.61 -18.78
N THR A 218 14.86 10.04 -17.85
CA THR A 218 14.26 8.71 -17.97
C THR A 218 12.73 8.80 -17.97
N SER A 219 12.06 7.72 -18.36
CA SER A 219 10.60 7.57 -18.23
C SER A 219 10.09 7.66 -16.79
N PHE A 220 10.97 7.48 -15.79
CA PHE A 220 10.64 7.60 -14.38
C PHE A 220 10.56 9.06 -13.90
N ASP A 221 10.87 10.05 -14.75
CA ASP A 221 10.75 11.46 -14.38
C ASP A 221 9.29 11.91 -14.29
N PHE A 222 8.69 11.74 -13.11
CA PHE A 222 7.37 12.24 -12.74
C PHE A 222 7.44 13.52 -11.90
N ARG A 223 8.59 14.22 -11.85
CA ARG A 223 8.73 15.45 -11.06
C ARG A 223 7.78 16.55 -11.55
N GLN A 224 7.49 16.53 -12.85
CA GLN A 224 6.39 17.29 -13.45
C GLN A 224 5.21 16.35 -13.74
N PRO A 225 3.95 16.81 -13.58
CA PRO A 225 2.78 15.99 -13.88
C PRO A 225 2.75 15.54 -15.34
N LYS A 226 2.64 14.23 -15.60
CA LYS A 226 2.49 13.66 -16.94
C LYS A 226 1.52 12.49 -16.97
N THR A 227 0.95 12.20 -18.14
CA THR A 227 0.07 11.04 -18.31
C THR A 227 0.92 9.78 -18.24
N ILE A 228 0.50 8.80 -17.44
CA ILE A 228 1.29 7.58 -17.19
C ILE A 228 1.57 6.82 -18.50
N ALA A 229 0.63 6.82 -19.43
CA ALA A 229 0.75 6.17 -20.74
C ALA A 229 1.84 6.76 -21.64
N ASP A 230 2.21 8.03 -21.48
CA ASP A 230 3.13 8.73 -22.41
C ASP A 230 4.51 8.06 -22.45
N ASP A 231 5.01 7.64 -21.29
CA ASP A 231 6.33 7.03 -21.13
C ASP A 231 6.30 5.54 -20.74
N PHE A 232 5.16 4.88 -20.94
CA PHE A 232 4.96 3.48 -20.54
C PHE A 232 5.83 2.52 -21.37
N LEU A 233 6.57 1.63 -20.70
CA LEU A 233 7.47 0.62 -21.27
C LEU A 233 8.63 1.18 -22.14
N GLN A 234 8.96 2.46 -21.98
CA GLN A 234 10.08 3.08 -22.72
C GLN A 234 11.45 2.63 -22.20
N ASP A 235 11.61 2.46 -20.88
CA ASP A 235 12.85 2.00 -20.25
C ASP A 235 12.88 0.48 -20.02
N ASP A 236 14.07 -0.12 -20.05
CA ASP A 236 14.26 -1.54 -19.79
C ASP A 236 13.81 -1.94 -18.38
N ASP A 237 14.01 -1.07 -17.38
CA ASP A 237 13.57 -1.31 -16.00
C ASP A 237 12.05 -1.48 -15.93
N GLN A 238 11.26 -0.75 -16.74
CA GLN A 238 9.82 -0.97 -16.82
C GLN A 238 9.46 -2.30 -17.50
N ARG A 239 10.17 -2.64 -18.57
CA ARG A 239 9.89 -3.86 -19.36
C ARG A 239 10.06 -5.12 -18.53
N LYS A 240 11.03 -5.15 -17.62
CA LYS A 240 11.27 -6.27 -16.69
C LYS A 240 10.06 -6.61 -15.83
N VAL A 241 9.28 -5.60 -15.46
CA VAL A 241 8.11 -5.74 -14.57
C VAL A 241 6.77 -5.46 -15.27
N LYS A 242 6.78 -5.29 -16.59
CA LYS A 242 5.62 -4.99 -17.45
C LYS A 242 4.91 -3.66 -17.12
N GLY A 243 5.65 -2.66 -16.65
CA GLY A 243 5.11 -1.34 -16.34
C GLY A 243 5.93 -0.66 -15.26
N TYR A 244 5.28 0.13 -14.41
CA TYR A 244 5.89 0.62 -13.18
C TYR A 244 5.61 -0.37 -12.04
N ASP A 245 6.66 -0.80 -11.34
CA ASP A 245 6.63 -1.51 -10.06
C ASP A 245 7.92 -1.16 -9.30
N HIS A 246 8.11 0.13 -9.00
CA HIS A 246 9.38 0.65 -8.49
C HIS A 246 9.19 1.61 -7.31
N ALA A 247 10.13 1.58 -6.38
CA ALA A 247 10.16 2.49 -5.25
C ALA A 247 10.87 3.80 -5.63
N PHE A 248 10.26 4.92 -5.28
CA PHE A 248 10.81 6.26 -5.49
C PHE A 248 11.26 6.84 -4.15
N LEU A 249 12.50 7.33 -4.08
CA LEU A 249 13.02 7.98 -2.87
C LEU A 249 12.50 9.41 -2.79
N LEU A 250 11.68 9.69 -1.78
CA LEU A 250 10.90 10.92 -1.70
C LEU A 250 11.74 12.12 -1.24
N GLN A 251 11.49 13.27 -1.87
CA GLN A 251 12.08 14.56 -1.47
C GLN A 251 11.61 15.01 -0.09
N ALA A 252 10.36 14.67 0.29
CA ALA A 252 9.75 15.06 1.55
C ALA A 252 10.49 14.50 2.78
N LYS A 253 11.20 13.36 2.65
CA LYS A 253 12.01 12.75 3.73
C LYS A 253 11.26 12.64 5.07
N GLY A 254 9.97 12.31 4.97
CA GLY A 254 9.07 12.15 6.11
C GLY A 254 8.34 13.41 6.59
N ASP A 255 8.51 14.56 5.92
CA ASP A 255 7.74 15.79 6.16
C ASP A 255 6.33 15.69 5.55
N VAL A 256 5.34 15.35 6.39
CA VAL A 256 3.92 15.25 6.01
C VAL A 256 3.27 16.58 5.64
N SER A 257 3.95 17.72 5.80
CA SER A 257 3.43 19.01 5.30
C SER A 257 3.63 19.19 3.80
N GLN A 258 4.47 18.35 3.18
CA GLN A 258 4.74 18.35 1.76
C GLN A 258 4.15 17.11 1.09
N PRO A 259 3.52 17.24 -0.08
CA PRO A 259 3.02 16.08 -0.80
C PRO A 259 4.18 15.20 -1.29
N ALA A 260 4.02 13.89 -1.22
CA ALA A 260 4.88 12.91 -1.88
C ALA A 260 4.49 12.71 -3.35
N ALA A 261 3.19 12.79 -3.64
CA ALA A 261 2.63 12.54 -4.96
C ALA A 261 1.32 13.28 -5.17
N HIS A 262 0.99 13.51 -6.44
CA HIS A 262 -0.35 13.88 -6.88
C HIS A 262 -0.78 12.99 -8.03
N LEU A 263 -2.03 12.55 -8.00
CA LEU A 263 -2.66 11.74 -9.02
C LEU A 263 -3.94 12.44 -9.46
N TRP A 264 -4.17 12.55 -10.77
CA TRP A 264 -5.42 13.09 -11.32
C TRP A 264 -6.11 12.04 -12.16
N SER A 265 -7.44 11.99 -12.08
CA SER A 265 -8.26 11.24 -13.03
C SER A 265 -7.98 11.67 -14.47
N ALA A 266 -8.28 10.80 -15.43
CA ALA A 266 -8.05 11.08 -16.85
C ALA A 266 -8.78 12.36 -17.32
N ASP A 267 -9.98 12.60 -16.76
CA ASP A 267 -10.77 13.81 -17.01
C ASP A 267 -10.38 15.02 -16.15
N LYS A 268 -9.38 14.86 -15.27
CA LYS A 268 -8.83 15.85 -14.34
C LYS A 268 -9.84 16.42 -13.32
N LYS A 269 -11.02 15.82 -13.19
CA LYS A 269 -12.06 16.28 -12.26
C LYS A 269 -11.84 15.83 -10.82
N LEU A 270 -11.03 14.80 -10.59
CA LEU A 270 -10.68 14.35 -9.25
C LEU A 270 -9.16 14.26 -9.14
N GLN A 271 -8.62 14.94 -8.13
CA GLN A 271 -7.22 14.82 -7.72
C GLN A 271 -7.14 14.05 -6.41
N MET A 272 -6.08 13.26 -6.25
CA MET A 272 -5.62 12.69 -4.99
C MET A 272 -4.21 13.21 -4.69
N SER A 273 -3.98 13.77 -3.51
CA SER A 273 -2.65 14.12 -3.02
C SER A 273 -2.23 13.15 -1.92
N VAL A 274 -1.00 12.66 -2.00
CA VAL A 274 -0.42 11.71 -1.04
C VAL A 274 0.58 12.44 -0.16
N TYR A 275 0.49 12.27 1.16
CA TYR A 275 1.46 12.76 2.13
C TYR A 275 1.92 11.57 2.96
N THR A 276 3.20 11.49 3.34
CA THR A 276 3.67 10.36 4.15
C THR A 276 4.91 10.67 4.97
N THR A 277 5.06 9.98 6.11
CA THR A 277 6.31 9.95 6.87
C THR A 277 7.32 8.95 6.32
N ALA A 278 6.91 8.07 5.40
CA ALA A 278 7.80 7.06 4.81
C ALA A 278 8.89 7.69 3.93
N PRO A 279 10.08 7.09 3.84
CA PRO A 279 11.15 7.63 3.00
C PRO A 279 10.93 7.38 1.51
N ALA A 280 10.16 6.35 1.15
CA ALA A 280 9.91 5.97 -0.24
C ALA A 280 8.41 5.77 -0.53
N LEU A 281 8.08 5.80 -1.82
CA LEU A 281 6.75 5.46 -2.33
C LEU A 281 6.91 4.43 -3.46
N GLN A 282 6.33 3.25 -3.30
CA GLN A 282 6.19 2.29 -4.38
C GLN A 282 5.10 2.79 -5.33
N PHE A 283 5.46 2.98 -6.59
CA PHE A 283 4.48 3.16 -7.65
C PHE A 283 4.34 1.88 -8.44
N TYR A 284 3.19 1.24 -8.30
CA TYR A 284 2.81 0.05 -9.05
C TYR A 284 1.62 0.33 -9.95
N SER A 285 1.78 0.15 -11.27
CA SER A 285 0.75 0.44 -12.26
C SER A 285 -0.26 -0.70 -12.50
N GLY A 286 -0.34 -1.70 -11.62
CA GLY A 286 -1.33 -2.77 -11.71
C GLY A 286 -1.03 -3.81 -12.81
N ASN A 287 0.25 -4.07 -13.06
CA ASN A 287 0.76 -4.86 -14.20
C ASN A 287 0.23 -6.30 -14.21
N TYR A 288 -0.10 -6.86 -13.05
CA TYR A 288 -0.55 -8.23 -12.83
C TYR A 288 -1.98 -8.31 -12.26
N LEU A 289 -2.82 -7.28 -12.49
CA LEU A 289 -4.21 -7.28 -12.03
C LEU A 289 -5.13 -8.24 -12.82
N GLU A 290 -4.71 -8.66 -14.02
CA GLU A 290 -5.51 -9.52 -14.90
C GLU A 290 -6.01 -10.78 -14.17
N GLY A 291 -7.33 -11.00 -14.19
CA GLY A 291 -7.98 -12.14 -13.55
C GLY A 291 -8.37 -11.92 -12.08
N THR A 292 -8.05 -10.75 -11.51
CA THR A 292 -8.43 -10.43 -10.13
C THR A 292 -9.95 -10.18 -10.03
N PRO A 293 -10.67 -10.79 -9.08
CA PRO A 293 -12.10 -10.54 -8.88
C PRO A 293 -12.45 -9.05 -8.73
N ALA A 294 -13.41 -8.56 -9.52
CA ALA A 294 -13.81 -7.15 -9.49
C ALA A 294 -14.98 -6.83 -8.54
N ARG A 295 -15.15 -5.55 -8.21
CA ARG A 295 -16.22 -5.06 -7.31
C ARG A 295 -17.59 -5.26 -7.92
N GLU A 296 -17.72 -4.89 -9.18
CA GLU A 296 -19.00 -4.96 -9.89
C GLU A 296 -19.18 -6.37 -10.44
N GLN A 297 -18.82 -6.58 -11.70
CA GLN A 297 -18.91 -7.87 -12.37
C GLN A 297 -17.59 -8.18 -13.09
N GLY A 298 -17.31 -9.48 -13.23
CA GLY A 298 -16.13 -9.98 -13.91
C GLY A 298 -14.85 -9.86 -13.09
N GLU A 299 -13.77 -9.62 -13.81
CA GLU A 299 -12.40 -9.57 -13.30
C GLU A 299 -11.74 -8.28 -13.78
N TYR A 300 -10.76 -7.80 -13.04
CA TYR A 300 -9.92 -6.70 -13.49
C TYR A 300 -9.02 -7.16 -14.64
N SER A 301 -8.74 -6.25 -15.56
CA SER A 301 -7.65 -6.35 -16.53
C SER A 301 -6.38 -5.72 -15.96
N ALA A 302 -5.22 -6.04 -16.56
CA ALA A 302 -3.99 -5.31 -16.27
C ALA A 302 -4.21 -3.79 -16.42
N TYR A 303 -3.56 -3.02 -15.55
CA TYR A 303 -3.59 -1.55 -15.56
C TYR A 303 -4.96 -0.92 -15.27
N GLN A 304 -5.90 -1.61 -14.61
CA GLN A 304 -7.17 -1.00 -14.18
C GLN A 304 -7.13 -0.30 -12.81
N GLY A 305 -6.01 -0.40 -12.10
CA GLY A 305 -5.76 0.26 -10.82
C GLY A 305 -4.26 0.45 -10.64
N LEU A 306 -3.87 1.48 -9.90
CA LEU A 306 -2.48 1.68 -9.48
C LEU A 306 -2.38 1.77 -7.96
N ALA A 307 -1.26 1.33 -7.39
CA ALA A 307 -0.94 1.49 -5.98
C ALA A 307 0.16 2.55 -5.79
N LEU A 308 0.01 3.32 -4.71
CA LEU A 308 1.00 4.29 -4.23
C LEU A 308 1.29 3.95 -2.77
N GLU A 309 2.20 3.01 -2.54
CA GLU A 309 2.44 2.42 -1.23
C GLU A 309 3.57 3.16 -0.54
N SER A 310 3.27 3.82 0.58
CA SER A 310 4.27 4.48 1.41
C SER A 310 5.08 3.45 2.20
N GLU A 311 6.38 3.37 1.97
CA GLU A 311 7.22 2.33 2.56
C GLU A 311 8.70 2.72 2.69
N PHE A 312 9.48 1.86 3.33
CA PHE A 312 10.93 1.82 3.14
C PHE A 312 11.27 1.25 1.76
N LEU A 313 12.47 1.56 1.24
CA LEU A 313 12.96 0.95 0.02
C LEU A 313 12.90 -0.60 0.11
N PRO A 314 12.51 -1.30 -0.97
CA PRO A 314 12.50 -2.76 -1.01
C PRO A 314 13.86 -3.36 -0.64
N ASP A 315 13.84 -4.51 0.03
CA ASP A 315 15.02 -5.24 0.49
C ASP A 315 15.96 -4.49 1.46
N SER A 316 15.52 -3.38 2.08
CA SER A 316 16.32 -2.61 3.04
C SER A 316 17.03 -3.42 4.16
N PRO A 317 16.49 -4.55 4.69
CA PRO A 317 17.21 -5.36 5.68
C PRO A 317 18.53 -5.93 5.18
N ASN A 318 18.73 -5.99 3.86
CA ASN A 318 19.98 -6.40 3.22
C ASN A 318 20.81 -5.23 2.68
N HIS A 319 20.33 -4.00 2.81
CA HIS A 319 20.92 -2.79 2.22
C HIS A 319 21.04 -1.65 3.26
N PRO A 320 21.91 -1.80 4.29
CA PRO A 320 22.13 -0.76 5.29
C PRO A 320 22.74 0.53 4.73
N GLU A 321 23.28 0.50 3.51
CA GLU A 321 23.85 1.63 2.78
C GLU A 321 22.80 2.56 2.15
N TYR A 322 21.53 2.16 2.07
CA TYR A 322 20.51 2.98 1.46
C TYR A 322 20.34 4.34 2.18
N PRO A 323 20.13 5.44 1.44
CA PRO A 323 20.05 6.80 2.00
C PRO A 323 18.69 7.09 2.64
N GLN A 324 18.29 6.26 3.61
CA GLN A 324 17.03 6.35 4.35
C GLN A 324 17.26 5.96 5.83
N PRO A 325 16.27 6.15 6.72
CA PRO A 325 16.36 5.60 8.07
C PRO A 325 16.44 4.06 8.09
N ASP A 326 17.03 3.50 9.15
CA ASP A 326 17.09 2.05 9.37
C ASP A 326 15.66 1.48 9.52
N ALA A 327 15.36 0.42 8.76
CA ALA A 327 14.08 -0.28 8.81
C ALA A 327 13.98 -1.27 10.00
N THR A 328 15.05 -1.41 10.80
CA THR A 328 15.08 -2.24 12.00
C THR A 328 14.43 -1.54 13.18
N LEU A 329 13.32 -2.08 13.68
CA LEU A 329 12.75 -1.68 14.95
C LEU A 329 13.43 -2.43 16.11
N ARG A 330 13.80 -1.70 17.17
CA ARG A 330 14.46 -2.25 18.36
C ARG A 330 13.56 -2.14 19.61
N PRO A 331 13.72 -3.03 20.60
CA PRO A 331 12.95 -2.95 21.85
C PRO A 331 13.10 -1.60 22.54
N GLY A 332 11.99 -1.05 23.04
CA GLY A 332 11.92 0.27 23.66
C GLY A 332 11.69 1.43 22.68
N ALA A 333 11.87 1.22 21.38
CA ALA A 333 11.42 2.14 20.34
C ALA A 333 10.01 1.80 19.86
N GLU A 334 9.37 2.76 19.19
CA GLU A 334 8.09 2.58 18.51
C GLU A 334 8.25 2.92 17.02
N TYR A 335 7.80 2.03 16.15
CA TYR A 335 7.62 2.32 14.73
C TYR A 335 6.36 3.17 14.57
N VAL A 336 6.45 4.26 13.80
CA VAL A 336 5.30 5.08 13.42
C VAL A 336 5.43 5.41 11.93
N SER A 337 4.40 5.09 11.16
CA SER A 337 4.27 5.49 9.77
C SER A 337 2.89 6.06 9.51
N VAL A 338 2.83 7.26 8.95
CA VAL A 338 1.59 7.97 8.61
C VAL A 338 1.53 8.16 7.12
N THR A 339 0.37 7.91 6.53
CA THR A 339 0.06 8.22 5.14
C THR A 339 -1.32 8.84 5.03
N GLU A 340 -1.43 9.92 4.27
CA GLU A 340 -2.68 10.61 4.00
C GLU A 340 -2.98 10.62 2.51
N TYR A 341 -4.17 10.14 2.14
CA TYR A 341 -4.72 10.29 0.80
C TYR A 341 -5.82 11.37 0.82
N GLN A 342 -5.49 12.58 0.36
CA GLN A 342 -6.43 13.70 0.27
C GLN A 342 -7.12 13.74 -1.09
N PHE A 343 -8.44 13.60 -1.12
CA PHE A 343 -9.22 13.69 -2.35
C PHE A 343 -9.78 15.10 -2.55
N ILE A 344 -9.53 15.68 -3.73
CA ILE A 344 -9.88 17.06 -4.08
C ILE A 344 -10.72 17.03 -5.38
N PRO A 345 -12.05 16.98 -5.26
CA PRO A 345 -12.94 17.17 -6.40
C PRO A 345 -12.80 18.60 -6.96
N GLN A 346 -12.72 18.72 -8.29
CA GLN A 346 -12.50 19.97 -9.01
C GLN A 346 -13.79 20.59 -9.56
#